data_AF-A0A413RAH9-F1
#
_entry.id   AF-A0A413RAH9-F1
#
_cell.length_a   1.000
_cell.length_b   1.000
_cell.length_c   1.000
_cell.angle_alpha   90.00
_cell.angle_beta   90.00
_cell.angle_gamma   90.00
#
_symmetry.space_group_name_H-M   'P 1'
#
loop_
_entity.id
_entity.type
_entity.pdbx_description
1 polymer ?
#
loop_
_entity_poly.entity_id
_entity_poly.type
_entity_poly.pdbx_seq_one_letter_code
_entity_poly.pdbx_strand_id
1 'polypeptide(L)'
;MINVSELDKNIKKLVQYGINSGLIPESERNYSTNMILDAFGKDDYSDPDISGEEINLDNILDNLLDIACEMKLIEDSITYRDLFDTKLMNFIMPRPSQVSEIFWKKYSNSPKEATDFYYDFSTKTNYIRKSRVEKDLKWTVPSQYGEIDITVNLSKPEKDPKAIAAAGKAASSSYPKCQLCMENEGYAGRVNHPARQNHRIIPVTINDSNWGFQYSPYVYYNEHCIVFNGQHVPMKIDKAAFRKLFDFVKLFPHYFLGSNADLPIVGGSILSHDHFQGGNYTFAMAKADIIKEFSVDGFDDVKCGIVKWPLSVIRLQSEDSDRIIELADHILKAWRGYTDEDAFIYAETDGTPHNTITPIARFKDGMFELDLALRNNITTEEHPLGVYHPHEELHHIKKENIGLIEVMGLAVLPSRLKGEMNLLAEYILEGKDIRENEAIEKHAHWAYGFLANYDDVNKDNVMDIIQAEIGKVFVKVLEDAGVYKCTPDGLEAFLRFIKTL
;
A
#
# COMPACT_ATOMS: atom_id res chain seq x y z
N MET A 1 8.51 40.17 -14.30
CA MET A 1 8.61 39.87 -15.74
C MET A 1 8.77 38.37 -15.84
N ILE A 2 7.83 37.67 -16.48
CA ILE A 2 7.95 36.22 -16.70
C ILE A 2 9.25 36.02 -17.49
N ASN A 3 10.16 35.20 -16.99
CA ASN A 3 11.39 34.89 -17.71
C ASN A 3 11.05 33.92 -18.84
N VAL A 4 10.54 34.46 -19.96
CA VAL A 4 10.08 33.68 -21.13
C VAL A 4 11.16 32.70 -21.63
N SER A 5 12.44 33.08 -21.48
CA SER A 5 13.59 32.22 -21.78
C SER A 5 13.65 30.97 -20.89
N GLU A 6 13.28 31.09 -19.61
CA GLU A 6 13.32 29.99 -18.64
C GLU A 6 12.18 28.98 -18.87
N LEU A 7 10.98 29.46 -19.22
CA LEU A 7 9.86 28.58 -19.59
C LEU A 7 10.23 27.72 -20.80
N ASP A 8 10.67 28.35 -21.89
CA ASP A 8 11.01 27.64 -23.14
C ASP A 8 12.13 26.61 -22.92
N LYS A 9 13.11 26.92 -22.05
CA LYS A 9 14.17 25.98 -21.66
C LYS A 9 13.60 24.76 -20.94
N ASN A 10 12.75 24.97 -19.94
CA ASN A 10 12.18 23.85 -19.18
C ASN A 10 11.20 23.01 -20.03
N ILE A 11 10.47 23.62 -20.97
CA ILE A 11 9.68 22.89 -21.97
C ILE A 11 10.59 21.99 -22.82
N LYS A 12 11.68 22.54 -23.37
CA LYS A 12 12.63 21.76 -24.17
C LYS A 12 13.26 20.62 -23.38
N LYS A 13 13.63 20.87 -22.13
CA LYS A 13 14.18 19.86 -21.22
C LYS A 13 13.18 18.75 -20.92
N LEU A 14 11.90 19.06 -20.70
CA LEU A 14 10.87 18.04 -20.46
C LEU A 14 10.68 17.12 -21.67
N VAL A 15 10.62 17.69 -22.87
CA VAL A 15 10.54 16.90 -24.11
C VAL A 15 11.81 16.07 -24.31
N GLN A 16 12.99 16.64 -24.06
CA GLN A 16 14.25 15.92 -24.14
C GLN A 16 14.33 14.79 -23.11
N TYR A 17 13.79 14.97 -21.91
CA TYR A 17 13.64 13.91 -20.91
C TYR A 17 12.78 12.77 -21.45
N GLY A 18 11.62 13.06 -22.04
CA GLY A 18 10.74 12.06 -22.65
C GLY A 18 11.45 11.21 -23.71
N ILE A 19 12.32 11.83 -24.50
CA ILE A 19 13.12 11.15 -25.53
C ILE A 19 14.26 10.32 -24.91
N ASN A 20 15.05 10.92 -24.00
CA ASN A 20 16.18 10.25 -23.34
C ASN A 20 15.74 9.02 -22.52
N SER A 21 14.55 9.09 -21.92
CA SER A 21 13.98 8.02 -21.10
C SER A 21 13.28 6.93 -21.91
N GLY A 22 13.06 7.16 -23.22
CA GLY A 22 12.37 6.26 -24.13
C GLY A 22 10.83 6.28 -24.01
N LEU A 23 10.26 7.30 -23.37
CA LEU A 23 8.80 7.45 -23.27
C LEU A 23 8.18 7.86 -24.61
N ILE A 24 8.87 8.71 -25.38
CA ILE A 24 8.46 9.12 -26.73
C ILE A 24 9.64 9.01 -27.71
N PRO A 25 9.41 8.71 -28.99
CA PRO A 25 10.43 8.77 -30.01
C PRO A 25 10.76 10.21 -30.40
N GLU A 26 11.94 10.43 -30.98
CA GLU A 26 12.37 11.74 -31.52
C GLU A 26 11.35 12.34 -32.51
N SER A 27 10.64 11.49 -33.28
CA SER A 27 9.60 11.92 -34.22
C SER A 27 8.40 12.61 -33.56
N GLU A 28 8.22 12.48 -32.24
CA GLU A 28 7.13 13.10 -31.48
C GLU A 28 7.56 14.37 -30.73
N ARG A 29 8.80 14.85 -30.92
CA ARG A 29 9.31 16.08 -30.28
C ARG A 29 8.37 17.27 -30.50
N ASN A 30 8.09 17.59 -31.77
CA ASN A 30 7.28 18.76 -32.12
C ASN A 30 5.85 18.65 -31.58
N TYR A 31 5.25 17.46 -31.63
CA TYR A 31 3.92 17.22 -31.07
C TYR A 31 3.92 17.50 -29.55
N SER A 32 4.87 16.94 -28.82
CA SER A 32 4.97 17.10 -27.37
C SER A 32 5.25 18.55 -26.96
N THR A 33 6.15 19.23 -27.67
CA THR A 33 6.42 20.66 -27.47
C THR A 33 5.15 21.48 -27.64
N ASN A 34 4.40 21.28 -28.73
CA ASN A 34 3.17 22.04 -29.00
C ASN A 34 2.09 21.81 -27.93
N MET A 35 1.94 20.57 -27.44
CA MET A 35 0.99 20.26 -26.38
C MET A 35 1.35 20.94 -25.04
N ILE A 36 2.64 21.04 -24.73
CA ILE A 36 3.10 21.73 -23.52
C ILE A 36 2.91 23.24 -23.68
N LEU A 37 3.24 23.84 -24.84
CA LEU A 37 3.02 25.27 -25.11
C LEU A 37 1.54 25.65 -24.95
N ASP A 38 0.63 24.85 -25.51
CA ASP A 38 -0.82 25.03 -25.34
C ASP A 38 -1.24 24.99 -23.87
N ALA A 39 -0.67 24.09 -23.07
CA ALA A 39 -0.96 24.01 -21.64
C ALA A 39 -0.53 25.25 -20.85
N PHE A 40 0.46 26.00 -21.34
CA PHE A 40 0.88 27.30 -20.81
C PHE A 40 0.20 28.49 -21.50
N GLY A 41 -0.69 28.25 -22.48
CA GLY A 41 -1.38 29.30 -23.23
C GLY A 41 -0.44 30.12 -24.12
N LYS A 42 0.64 29.50 -24.62
CA LYS A 42 1.71 30.17 -25.36
C LYS A 42 1.58 29.92 -26.87
N ASP A 43 1.78 30.97 -27.66
CA ASP A 43 1.65 30.99 -29.14
C ASP A 43 2.99 31.17 -29.89
N ASP A 44 4.09 31.42 -29.17
CA ASP A 44 5.46 31.43 -29.69
C ASP A 44 6.35 30.35 -29.05
N TYR A 45 7.58 30.15 -29.53
CA TYR A 45 8.60 29.30 -28.90
C TYR A 45 9.97 29.65 -29.47
N SER A 46 10.95 29.98 -28.61
CA SER A 46 12.27 30.45 -29.06
C SER A 46 13.28 29.34 -29.39
N ASP A 47 12.91 28.07 -29.14
CA ASP A 47 13.79 26.89 -29.23
C ASP A 47 15.20 27.07 -28.64
N PRO A 48 15.30 27.36 -27.32
CA PRO A 48 16.58 27.72 -26.71
C PRO A 48 17.61 26.59 -26.78
N ASP A 49 18.89 26.93 -26.80
CA ASP A 49 19.96 25.93 -26.63
C ASP A 49 19.99 25.46 -25.17
N ILE A 50 20.00 24.15 -24.97
CA ILE A 50 20.10 23.47 -23.66
C ILE A 50 21.35 22.59 -23.58
N SER A 51 22.31 22.78 -24.49
CA SER A 51 23.56 22.01 -24.54
C SER A 51 24.34 22.15 -23.22
N GLY A 52 24.69 21.02 -22.62
CA GLY A 52 25.41 20.98 -21.34
C GLY A 52 24.56 21.27 -20.10
N GLU A 53 23.26 21.54 -20.25
CA GLU A 53 22.35 21.68 -19.11
C GLU A 53 21.93 20.31 -18.57
N GLU A 54 21.71 20.23 -17.26
CA GLU A 54 21.21 19.03 -16.60
C GLU A 54 19.73 18.76 -16.96
N ILE A 55 19.40 17.49 -17.21
CA ILE A 55 18.03 17.02 -17.47
C ILE A 55 17.59 16.17 -16.28
N ASN A 56 17.05 16.83 -15.27
CA ASN A 56 16.50 16.21 -14.06
C ASN A 56 14.99 16.45 -14.00
N LEU A 57 14.19 15.39 -13.97
CA LEU A 57 12.73 15.49 -14.07
C LEU A 57 12.10 16.31 -12.93
N ASP A 58 12.51 16.08 -11.69
CA ASP A 58 11.96 16.78 -10.52
C ASP A 58 12.22 18.29 -10.64
N ASN A 59 13.47 18.69 -10.95
CA ASN A 59 13.83 20.10 -11.14
C ASN A 59 13.06 20.74 -12.31
N ILE A 60 12.89 20.02 -13.42
CA ILE A 60 12.14 20.52 -14.58
C ILE A 60 10.67 20.75 -14.21
N LEU A 61 10.03 19.78 -13.54
CA LEU A 61 8.64 19.90 -13.14
C LEU A 61 8.44 21.00 -12.10
N ASP A 62 9.31 21.09 -11.09
CA ASP A 62 9.24 22.14 -10.06
C ASP A 62 9.31 23.54 -10.70
N ASN A 63 10.28 23.77 -11.60
CA ASN A 63 10.39 25.04 -12.33
C ASN A 63 9.14 25.35 -13.18
N LEU A 64 8.62 24.35 -13.91
CA LEU A 64 7.41 24.52 -14.73
C LEU A 64 6.18 24.84 -13.87
N LEU A 65 6.07 24.22 -12.68
CA LEU A 65 4.99 24.46 -11.73
C LEU A 65 5.09 25.84 -11.09
N ASP A 66 6.29 26.29 -10.71
CA ASP A 66 6.52 27.63 -10.18
C ASP A 66 6.14 28.69 -11.21
N ILE A 67 6.57 28.53 -12.47
CA ILE A 67 6.18 29.41 -13.58
C ILE A 67 4.66 29.39 -13.80
N ALA A 68 4.01 28.22 -13.74
CA ALA A 68 2.55 28.12 -13.87
C ALA A 68 1.81 28.86 -12.75
N CYS A 69 2.33 28.84 -11.51
CA CYS A 69 1.81 29.61 -10.39
C CYS A 69 2.02 31.13 -10.60
N GLU A 70 3.20 31.55 -11.04
CA GLU A 70 3.52 32.96 -11.35
C GLU A 70 2.62 33.53 -12.45
N MET A 71 2.35 32.72 -13.49
CA MET A 71 1.43 33.04 -14.58
C MET A 71 -0.04 32.98 -14.16
N LYS A 72 -0.34 32.54 -12.93
CA LYS A 72 -1.69 32.33 -12.38
C LYS A 72 -2.52 31.33 -13.21
N LEU A 73 -1.86 30.37 -13.85
CA LEU A 73 -2.51 29.24 -14.53
C LEU A 73 -3.08 28.24 -13.52
N ILE A 74 -2.40 28.10 -12.38
CA ILE A 74 -2.79 27.23 -11.26
C ILE A 74 -2.62 27.96 -9.93
N GLU A 75 -3.32 27.50 -8.89
CA GLU A 75 -3.06 27.95 -7.52
C GLU A 75 -1.79 27.29 -6.96
N ASP A 76 -1.04 28.04 -6.15
CA ASP A 76 0.14 27.52 -5.47
C ASP A 76 -0.25 26.66 -4.27
N SER A 77 -0.53 25.39 -4.54
CA SER A 77 -0.79 24.36 -3.53
C SER A 77 -0.42 22.98 -4.07
N ILE A 78 -0.18 22.03 -3.17
CA ILE A 78 0.17 20.65 -3.53
C ILE A 78 -0.87 20.03 -4.47
N THR A 79 -2.16 20.24 -4.21
CA THR A 79 -3.22 19.61 -5.01
C THR A 79 -3.21 20.11 -6.46
N TYR A 80 -3.18 21.43 -6.68
CA TYR A 80 -3.20 21.98 -8.05
C TYR A 80 -1.89 21.75 -8.79
N ARG A 81 -0.76 21.76 -8.08
CA ARG A 81 0.54 21.36 -8.63
C ARG A 81 0.52 19.90 -9.12
N ASP A 82 -0.01 18.97 -8.31
CA ASP A 82 -0.17 17.55 -8.68
C ASP A 82 -1.15 17.32 -9.85
N LEU A 83 -2.13 18.20 -10.06
CA LEU A 83 -3.00 18.11 -11.24
C LEU A 83 -2.25 18.53 -12.50
N PHE A 84 -1.45 19.61 -12.41
CA PHE A 84 -0.77 20.17 -13.57
C PHE A 84 0.46 19.37 -13.98
N ASP A 85 1.27 18.89 -13.03
CA ASP A 85 2.45 18.06 -13.35
C ASP A 85 2.06 16.78 -14.09
N THR A 86 0.96 16.16 -13.69
CA THR A 86 0.42 14.94 -14.26
C THR A 86 -0.10 15.20 -15.68
N LYS A 87 -0.67 16.39 -15.93
CA LYS A 87 -1.03 16.86 -17.27
C LYS A 87 0.20 17.02 -18.16
N LEU A 88 1.26 17.66 -17.66
CA LEU A 88 2.51 17.85 -18.39
C LEU A 88 3.18 16.52 -18.74
N MET A 89 3.26 15.59 -17.78
CA MET A 89 3.80 14.25 -18.01
C MET A 89 3.04 13.50 -19.10
N ASN A 90 1.71 13.61 -19.15
CA ASN A 90 0.93 12.93 -20.17
C ASN A 90 1.26 13.36 -21.62
N PHE A 91 1.85 14.55 -21.83
CA PHE A 91 2.26 15.01 -23.15
C PHE A 91 3.55 14.37 -23.66
N ILE A 92 4.33 13.75 -22.77
CA ILE A 92 5.57 13.05 -23.11
C ILE A 92 5.45 11.55 -22.81
N MET A 93 4.25 10.99 -22.99
CA MET A 93 3.96 9.59 -22.68
C MET A 93 3.26 8.87 -23.83
N PRO A 94 3.56 7.57 -24.01
CA PRO A 94 2.88 6.75 -25.01
C PRO A 94 1.41 6.51 -24.62
N ARG A 95 0.60 6.12 -25.60
CA ARG A 95 -0.81 5.74 -25.40
C ARG A 95 -0.91 4.37 -24.69
N PRO A 96 -2.03 4.10 -23.98
CA PRO A 96 -2.22 2.83 -23.25
C PRO A 96 -1.98 1.55 -24.05
N SER A 97 -2.43 1.52 -25.32
CA SER A 97 -2.25 0.35 -26.18
C SER A 97 -0.78 0.04 -26.48
N GLN A 98 0.05 1.08 -26.69
CA GLN A 98 1.47 0.92 -26.97
C GLN A 98 2.21 0.36 -25.75
N VAL A 99 1.87 0.84 -24.54
CA VAL A 99 2.45 0.32 -23.29
C VAL A 99 2.06 -1.13 -23.07
N SER A 100 0.78 -1.47 -23.28
CA SER A 100 0.27 -2.83 -23.15
C SER A 100 0.94 -3.79 -24.15
N GLU A 101 1.14 -3.36 -25.39
CA GLU A 101 1.82 -4.17 -26.42
C GLU A 101 3.28 -4.45 -26.02
N ILE A 102 4.01 -3.43 -25.55
CA ILE A 102 5.39 -3.61 -25.08
C ILE A 102 5.43 -4.56 -23.88
N PHE A 103 4.52 -4.39 -22.92
CA PHE A 103 4.43 -5.25 -21.74
C PHE A 103 4.26 -6.72 -22.12
N TRP A 104 3.28 -7.05 -22.97
CA TRP A 104 3.02 -8.44 -23.36
C TRP A 104 4.11 -9.02 -24.28
N LYS A 105 4.78 -8.17 -25.08
CA LYS A 105 5.98 -8.57 -25.82
C LYS A 105 7.15 -8.90 -24.89
N LYS A 106 7.33 -8.16 -23.79
CA LYS A 106 8.32 -8.46 -22.76
C LYS A 106 7.95 -9.74 -22.01
N TYR A 107 6.65 -9.92 -21.73
CA TYR A 107 6.12 -11.09 -21.05
C TYR A 107 6.41 -12.39 -21.80
N SER A 108 6.38 -12.39 -23.14
CA SER A 108 6.72 -13.58 -23.93
C SER A 108 8.17 -14.07 -23.75
N ASN A 109 9.07 -13.22 -23.24
CA ASN A 109 10.40 -13.63 -22.83
C ASN A 109 10.39 -14.14 -21.38
N SER A 110 9.84 -13.33 -20.46
CA SER A 110 9.55 -13.76 -19.09
C SER A 110 8.58 -12.80 -18.39
N PRO A 111 7.77 -13.27 -17.42
CA PRO A 111 6.94 -12.40 -16.58
C PRO A 111 7.74 -11.30 -15.89
N LYS A 112 8.96 -11.62 -15.44
CA LYS A 112 9.85 -10.66 -14.76
C LYS A 112 10.27 -9.52 -15.69
N GLU A 113 10.63 -9.81 -16.94
CA GLU A 113 11.03 -8.75 -17.88
C GLU A 113 9.88 -7.76 -18.15
N ALA A 114 8.63 -8.25 -18.16
CA ALA A 114 7.45 -7.41 -18.32
C ALA A 114 7.23 -6.49 -17.11
N THR A 115 7.31 -7.04 -15.89
CA THR A 115 7.14 -6.25 -14.66
C THR A 115 8.30 -5.28 -14.43
N ASP A 116 9.54 -5.67 -14.74
CA ASP A 116 10.71 -4.79 -14.65
C ASP A 116 10.54 -3.57 -15.59
N PHE A 117 10.11 -3.81 -16.83
CA PHE A 117 9.78 -2.73 -17.77
C PHE A 117 8.66 -1.83 -17.23
N TYR A 118 7.58 -2.41 -16.72
CA TYR A 118 6.42 -1.64 -16.28
C TYR A 118 6.71 -0.80 -15.03
N TYR A 119 7.56 -1.30 -14.12
CA TYR A 119 7.98 -0.57 -12.93
C TYR A 119 8.90 0.59 -13.28
N ASP A 120 9.87 0.36 -14.18
CA ASP A 120 10.72 1.43 -14.74
C ASP A 120 9.89 2.49 -15.46
N PHE A 121 8.94 2.08 -16.31
CA PHE A 121 7.98 2.97 -16.97
C PHE A 121 7.19 3.80 -15.94
N SER A 122 6.63 3.16 -14.91
CA SER A 122 5.86 3.83 -13.86
C SER A 122 6.68 4.82 -13.04
N THR A 123 8.00 4.59 -12.93
CA THR A 123 8.95 5.51 -12.29
C THR A 123 9.27 6.70 -13.20
N LYS A 124 9.60 6.45 -14.48
CA LYS A 124 9.94 7.50 -15.47
C LYS A 124 8.78 8.44 -15.78
N THR A 125 7.56 7.95 -15.65
CA THR A 125 6.33 8.75 -15.88
C THR A 125 5.94 9.60 -14.67
N ASN A 126 6.73 9.54 -13.59
CA ASN A 126 6.42 10.16 -12.29
C ASN A 126 5.06 9.71 -11.71
N TYR A 127 4.57 8.54 -12.14
CA TYR A 127 3.38 7.94 -11.54
C TYR A 127 3.73 7.35 -10.17
N ILE A 128 4.86 6.62 -10.11
CA ILE A 128 5.56 6.35 -8.85
C ILE A 128 6.44 7.56 -8.55
N ARG A 129 6.03 8.37 -7.57
CA ARG A 129 6.72 9.61 -7.21
C ARG A 129 7.94 9.31 -6.33
N LYS A 130 9.01 8.80 -6.94
CA LYS A 130 10.20 8.29 -6.24
C LYS A 130 10.81 9.30 -5.28
N SER A 131 10.92 10.58 -5.68
CA SER A 131 11.43 11.67 -4.85
C SER A 131 10.62 11.92 -3.57
N ARG A 132 9.33 11.52 -3.56
CA ARG A 132 8.48 11.54 -2.35
C ARG A 132 8.67 10.28 -1.51
N VAL A 133 8.76 9.11 -2.14
CA VAL A 133 8.99 7.82 -1.46
C VAL A 133 10.35 7.76 -0.77
N GLU A 134 11.38 8.38 -1.34
CA GLU A 134 12.72 8.48 -0.74
C GLU A 134 12.75 9.29 0.57
N LYS A 135 11.68 10.03 0.89
CA LYS A 135 11.55 10.78 2.16
C LYS A 135 11.01 9.91 3.30
N ASP A 136 10.39 8.77 2.99
CA ASP A 136 9.81 7.86 3.98
C ASP A 136 10.90 7.38 4.95
N LEU A 137 10.57 7.32 6.24
CA LEU A 137 11.45 6.67 7.21
C LEU A 137 11.21 5.17 7.13
N LYS A 138 12.28 4.38 7.11
CA LYS A 138 12.24 2.91 7.07
C LYS A 138 13.31 2.35 7.99
N TRP A 139 12.93 1.42 8.84
CA TRP A 139 13.85 0.66 9.69
C TRP A 139 13.25 -0.71 10.00
N THR A 140 14.07 -1.60 10.53
CA THR A 140 13.64 -2.94 10.94
C THR A 140 13.82 -3.12 12.43
N VAL A 141 12.96 -3.95 13.05
CA VAL A 141 13.04 -4.26 14.48
C VAL A 141 12.96 -5.78 14.68
N PRO A 142 13.93 -6.40 15.37
CA PRO A 142 13.86 -7.82 15.68
C PRO A 142 12.74 -8.11 16.69
N SER A 143 12.04 -9.22 16.51
CA SER A 143 10.99 -9.69 17.41
C SER A 143 11.02 -11.21 17.55
N GLN A 144 10.19 -11.74 18.45
CA GLN A 144 10.00 -13.18 18.61
C GLN A 144 9.37 -13.87 17.38
N TYR A 145 8.82 -13.09 16.44
CA TYR A 145 8.21 -13.55 15.19
C TYR A 145 9.10 -13.31 13.96
N GLY A 146 10.31 -12.81 14.16
CA GLY A 146 11.23 -12.41 13.09
C GLY A 146 11.42 -10.89 13.03
N GLU A 147 12.10 -10.44 11.98
CA GLU A 147 12.38 -9.03 11.74
C GLU A 147 11.12 -8.34 11.18
N ILE A 148 10.63 -7.32 11.89
CA ILE A 148 9.46 -6.54 11.53
C ILE A 148 9.90 -5.28 10.79
N ASP A 149 9.27 -5.02 9.65
CA ASP A 149 9.52 -3.81 8.88
C ASP A 149 8.67 -2.67 9.43
N ILE A 150 9.25 -1.48 9.61
CA ILE A 150 8.53 -0.29 10.01
C ILE A 150 8.75 0.81 8.98
N THR A 151 7.67 1.49 8.59
CA THR A 151 7.75 2.68 7.76
C THR A 151 6.86 3.81 8.25
N VAL A 152 7.36 5.04 8.21
CA VAL A 152 6.56 6.27 8.36
C VAL A 152 6.36 6.86 6.96
N ASN A 153 5.12 6.79 6.46
CA ASN A 153 4.80 7.27 5.11
C ASN A 153 4.72 8.80 5.08
N LEU A 154 5.70 9.42 4.43
CA LEU A 154 5.76 10.85 4.13
C LEU A 154 5.43 11.16 2.66
N SER A 155 5.39 10.13 1.81
CA SER A 155 5.15 10.26 0.38
C SER A 155 3.71 10.66 0.02
N LYS A 156 2.75 10.35 0.90
CA LYS A 156 1.34 10.74 0.74
C LYS A 156 1.12 12.16 1.27
N PRO A 157 0.83 13.15 0.42
CA PRO A 157 0.64 14.52 0.87
C PRO A 157 -0.63 14.67 1.71
N GLU A 158 -0.53 15.43 2.79
CA GLU A 158 -1.71 15.95 3.50
C GLU A 158 -2.41 17.00 2.64
N LYS A 159 -3.75 17.01 2.69
CA LYS A 159 -4.54 17.98 1.92
C LYS A 159 -4.51 19.33 2.62
N ASP A 160 -4.17 20.38 1.87
CA ASP A 160 -4.21 21.77 2.34
C ASP A 160 -5.65 22.19 2.73
N PRO A 161 -5.85 22.95 3.83
CA PRO A 161 -7.16 23.50 4.22
C PRO A 161 -7.94 24.21 3.10
N LYS A 162 -7.25 24.94 2.21
CA LYS A 162 -7.84 25.60 1.03
C LYS A 162 -8.37 24.57 0.04
N ALA A 163 -7.61 23.51 -0.24
CA ALA A 163 -8.04 22.43 -1.11
C ALA A 163 -9.22 21.67 -0.51
N ILE A 164 -9.25 21.48 0.81
CA ILE A 164 -10.39 20.89 1.54
C ILE A 164 -11.64 21.78 1.38
N ALA A 165 -11.50 23.10 1.59
CA ALA A 165 -12.61 24.04 1.44
C ALA A 165 -13.14 24.10 0.00
N ALA A 166 -12.25 24.09 -1.00
CA ALA A 166 -12.61 24.05 -2.42
C ALA A 166 -13.29 22.72 -2.80
N ALA A 167 -12.78 21.59 -2.31
CA ALA A 167 -13.39 20.28 -2.49
C ALA A 167 -14.81 20.21 -1.91
N GLY A 168 -15.05 20.82 -0.75
CA GLY A 168 -16.39 20.89 -0.14
C GLY A 168 -17.39 21.74 -0.93
N LYS A 169 -16.91 22.68 -1.76
CA LYS A 169 -17.74 23.52 -2.64
C LYS A 169 -17.88 22.97 -4.05
N ALA A 170 -17.07 21.96 -4.43
CA ALA A 170 -17.08 21.39 -5.76
C ALA A 170 -18.39 20.63 -6.01
N ALA A 171 -18.90 20.70 -7.25
CA ALA A 171 -20.05 19.91 -7.64
C ALA A 171 -19.75 18.41 -7.46
N SER A 172 -20.74 17.66 -6.97
CA SER A 172 -20.63 16.20 -6.87
C SER A 172 -20.45 15.63 -8.29
N SER A 173 -19.34 14.93 -8.52
CA SER A 173 -19.12 14.15 -9.74
C SER A 173 -19.22 12.67 -9.43
N SER A 174 -19.89 11.92 -10.30
CA SER A 174 -20.00 10.47 -10.24
C SER A 174 -18.96 9.74 -11.09
N TYR A 175 -18.07 10.46 -11.78
CA TYR A 175 -17.06 9.90 -12.67
C TYR A 175 -15.65 10.43 -12.35
N PRO A 176 -14.64 9.56 -12.23
CA PRO A 176 -14.73 8.12 -12.01
C PRO A 176 -15.46 7.80 -10.69
N LYS A 177 -16.08 6.62 -10.57
CA LYS A 177 -16.88 6.25 -9.39
C LYS A 177 -16.02 6.08 -8.12
N CYS A 178 -14.80 5.59 -8.27
CA CYS A 178 -13.81 5.50 -7.18
C CYS A 178 -12.38 5.64 -7.73
N GLN A 179 -11.39 5.51 -6.84
CA GLN A 179 -9.96 5.64 -7.16
C GLN A 179 -9.37 4.45 -7.93
N LEU A 180 -10.10 3.33 -8.02
CA LEU A 180 -9.66 2.09 -8.68
C LEU A 180 -10.38 1.82 -10.00
N CYS A 181 -11.43 2.58 -10.32
CA CYS A 181 -12.12 2.47 -11.61
C CYS A 181 -11.16 2.56 -12.80
N MET A 182 -11.31 1.70 -13.81
CA MET A 182 -10.51 1.73 -15.05
C MET A 182 -10.58 3.11 -15.74
N GLU A 183 -11.71 3.79 -15.57
CA GLU A 183 -12.01 5.16 -16.00
C GLU A 183 -11.01 6.22 -15.48
N ASN A 184 -10.20 5.88 -14.50
CA ASN A 184 -9.12 6.74 -14.02
C ASN A 184 -7.94 6.82 -15.01
N GLU A 185 -7.74 5.84 -15.89
CA GLU A 185 -6.65 5.91 -16.87
C GLU A 185 -6.78 7.17 -17.76
N GLY A 186 -5.79 8.05 -17.71
CA GLY A 186 -5.86 9.31 -18.47
C GLY A 186 -6.72 10.40 -17.82
N TYR A 187 -7.32 10.18 -16.65
CA TYR A 187 -8.23 11.14 -16.03
C TYR A 187 -7.48 12.39 -15.50
N ALA A 188 -7.97 13.58 -15.87
CA ALA A 188 -7.36 14.86 -15.51
C ALA A 188 -7.36 15.17 -14.01
N GLY A 189 -8.17 14.47 -13.22
CA GLY A 189 -8.35 14.77 -11.81
C GLY A 189 -9.23 15.98 -11.57
N ARG A 190 -9.37 16.33 -10.30
CA ARG A 190 -10.04 17.50 -9.73
C ARG A 190 -9.61 17.63 -8.27
N VAL A 191 -9.92 18.74 -7.61
CA VAL A 191 -9.46 19.00 -6.22
C VAL A 191 -9.79 17.86 -5.25
N ASN A 192 -10.91 17.17 -5.44
CA ASN A 192 -11.33 16.04 -4.59
C ASN A 192 -11.04 14.64 -5.17
N HIS A 193 -10.39 14.54 -6.34
CA HIS A 193 -10.07 13.27 -7.01
C HIS A 193 -8.74 13.37 -7.78
N PRO A 194 -7.71 12.58 -7.45
CA PRO A 194 -6.36 12.75 -7.99
C PRO A 194 -6.31 12.63 -9.52
N ALA A 195 -5.34 13.32 -10.12
CA ALA A 195 -5.00 13.12 -11.53
C ALA A 195 -4.33 11.76 -11.75
N ARG A 196 -4.62 11.20 -12.93
CA ARG A 196 -4.13 9.90 -13.41
C ARG A 196 -3.81 9.96 -14.91
N GLN A 197 -3.52 11.15 -15.43
CA GLN A 197 -3.15 11.34 -16.83
C GLN A 197 -1.84 10.66 -17.20
N ASN A 198 -0.90 10.55 -16.25
CA ASN A 198 0.35 9.84 -16.39
C ASN A 198 0.27 8.37 -15.96
N HIS A 199 -0.94 7.84 -15.74
CA HIS A 199 -1.15 6.45 -15.39
C HIS A 199 -1.50 5.61 -16.63
N ARG A 200 -1.01 4.37 -16.69
CA ARG A 200 -1.32 3.38 -17.73
C ARG A 200 -1.58 2.05 -17.06
N ILE A 201 -2.76 1.48 -17.22
CA ILE A 201 -3.19 0.23 -16.60
C ILE A 201 -2.82 -0.92 -17.55
N ILE A 202 -2.23 -1.99 -17.02
CA ILE A 202 -2.03 -3.22 -17.80
C ILE A 202 -3.29 -4.09 -17.68
N PRO A 203 -3.99 -4.38 -18.79
CA PRO A 203 -5.13 -5.28 -18.75
C PRO A 203 -4.66 -6.72 -18.54
N VAL A 204 -5.27 -7.42 -17.58
CA VAL A 204 -5.02 -8.84 -17.28
C VAL A 204 -6.34 -9.59 -17.22
N THR A 205 -6.32 -10.90 -17.52
CA THR A 205 -7.48 -11.78 -17.37
C THR A 205 -7.33 -12.60 -16.11
N ILE A 206 -8.28 -12.48 -15.19
CA ILE A 206 -8.29 -13.17 -13.90
C ILE A 206 -9.69 -13.77 -13.70
N ASN A 207 -9.77 -15.07 -13.42
CA ASN A 207 -11.02 -15.82 -13.27
C ASN A 207 -12.02 -15.50 -14.41
N ASP A 208 -11.54 -15.65 -15.66
CA ASP A 208 -12.27 -15.41 -16.91
C ASP A 208 -12.89 -14.01 -17.05
N SER A 209 -12.36 -13.02 -16.33
CA SER A 209 -12.87 -11.65 -16.33
C SER A 209 -11.76 -10.62 -16.52
N ASN A 210 -12.14 -9.41 -16.96
CA ASN A 210 -11.21 -8.32 -17.21
C ASN A 210 -10.81 -7.63 -15.90
N TRP A 211 -9.50 -7.53 -15.66
CA TRP A 211 -8.90 -6.88 -14.50
C TRP A 211 -7.82 -5.89 -14.95
N GLY A 212 -7.54 -4.91 -14.11
CA GLY A 212 -6.42 -3.99 -14.25
C GLY A 212 -5.28 -4.36 -13.31
N PHE A 213 -4.05 -4.24 -13.79
CA PHE A 213 -2.82 -4.33 -13.00
C PHE A 213 -2.11 -2.97 -13.04
N GLN A 214 -1.82 -2.43 -11.84
CA GLN A 214 -1.08 -1.18 -11.67
C GLN A 214 -0.15 -1.22 -10.46
N TYR A 215 0.86 -0.36 -10.44
CA TYR A 215 1.59 -0.07 -9.21
C TYR A 215 0.85 0.94 -8.32
N SER A 216 1.13 0.89 -7.02
CA SER A 216 0.74 1.94 -6.08
C SER A 216 1.63 3.17 -6.31
N PRO A 217 1.06 4.39 -6.37
CA PRO A 217 1.87 5.61 -6.51
C PRO A 217 2.64 5.99 -5.23
N TYR A 218 2.30 5.38 -4.08
CA TYR A 218 2.87 5.64 -2.74
C TYR A 218 3.57 4.39 -2.19
N VAL A 219 4.32 3.70 -3.05
CA VAL A 219 4.99 2.41 -2.83
C VAL A 219 5.52 2.22 -1.40
N TYR A 220 4.95 1.27 -0.65
CA TYR A 220 5.42 0.95 0.70
C TYR A 220 6.65 0.03 0.69
N TYR A 221 6.64 -0.94 -0.22
CA TYR A 221 7.67 -1.97 -0.41
C TYR A 221 7.91 -2.19 -1.90
N ASN A 222 9.00 -2.88 -2.25
CA ASN A 222 9.41 -3.06 -3.64
C ASN A 222 8.26 -3.57 -4.54
N GLU A 223 8.00 -2.86 -5.64
CA GLU A 223 6.98 -3.22 -6.63
C GLU A 223 5.56 -3.40 -6.03
N HIS A 224 5.21 -2.67 -4.96
CA HIS A 224 3.85 -2.65 -4.40
C HIS A 224 2.81 -2.37 -5.48
N CYS A 225 1.96 -3.35 -5.75
CA CYS A 225 0.98 -3.32 -6.81
C CYS A 225 -0.46 -3.53 -6.32
N ILE A 226 -1.39 -3.17 -7.20
CA ILE A 226 -2.83 -3.27 -7.04
C ILE A 226 -3.39 -3.97 -8.27
N VAL A 227 -4.20 -5.00 -8.05
CA VAL A 227 -4.89 -5.77 -9.10
C VAL A 227 -6.37 -5.64 -8.83
N PHE A 228 -7.13 -5.04 -9.74
CA PHE A 228 -8.50 -4.61 -9.46
C PHE A 228 -9.47 -5.01 -10.56
N ASN A 229 -10.71 -5.27 -10.18
CA ASN A 229 -11.74 -5.73 -11.10
C ASN A 229 -12.05 -4.64 -12.13
N GLY A 230 -12.21 -4.98 -13.40
CA GLY A 230 -12.60 -4.00 -14.42
C GLY A 230 -13.98 -3.39 -14.17
N GLN A 231 -14.84 -4.08 -13.40
CA GLN A 231 -16.13 -3.59 -12.95
C GLN A 231 -16.06 -3.06 -11.52
N HIS A 232 -16.78 -1.96 -11.26
CA HIS A 232 -16.97 -1.42 -9.90
C HIS A 232 -17.99 -2.27 -9.15
N VAL A 233 -17.52 -3.37 -8.57
CA VAL A 233 -18.32 -4.28 -7.73
C VAL A 233 -17.67 -4.40 -6.35
N PRO A 234 -18.44 -4.51 -5.25
CA PRO A 234 -17.86 -4.66 -3.93
C PRO A 234 -16.95 -5.89 -3.81
N MET A 235 -15.95 -5.76 -2.96
CA MET A 235 -15.05 -6.84 -2.62
C MET A 235 -15.78 -7.96 -1.87
N LYS A 236 -15.35 -9.21 -2.07
CA LYS A 236 -15.89 -10.38 -1.36
C LYS A 236 -14.81 -11.45 -1.19
N ILE A 237 -14.75 -12.04 0.00
CA ILE A 237 -13.93 -13.22 0.26
C ILE A 237 -14.80 -14.47 0.10
N ASP A 238 -14.52 -15.24 -0.94
CA ASP A 238 -15.13 -16.53 -1.24
C ASP A 238 -14.17 -17.39 -2.06
N LYS A 239 -14.60 -18.58 -2.46
CA LYS A 239 -13.81 -19.48 -3.31
C LYS A 239 -13.25 -18.80 -4.57
N ALA A 240 -14.02 -17.90 -5.19
CA ALA A 240 -13.56 -17.19 -6.38
C ALA A 240 -12.45 -16.19 -6.03
N ALA A 241 -12.46 -15.58 -4.84
CA ALA A 241 -11.33 -14.78 -4.36
C ALA A 241 -10.02 -15.58 -4.35
N PHE A 242 -10.02 -16.81 -3.83
CA PHE A 242 -8.81 -17.66 -3.83
C PHE A 242 -8.34 -18.01 -5.24
N ARG A 243 -9.27 -18.33 -6.15
CA ARG A 243 -8.93 -18.54 -7.57
C ARG A 243 -8.31 -17.30 -8.21
N LYS A 244 -8.93 -16.12 -8.02
CA LYS A 244 -8.41 -14.86 -8.55
C LYS A 244 -6.98 -14.58 -8.07
N LEU A 245 -6.68 -14.85 -6.80
CA LEU A 245 -5.33 -14.70 -6.24
C LEU A 245 -4.33 -15.61 -6.97
N PHE A 246 -4.65 -16.89 -7.14
CA PHE A 246 -3.77 -17.84 -7.80
C PHE A 246 -3.64 -17.61 -9.31
N ASP A 247 -4.68 -17.15 -10.00
CA ASP A 247 -4.58 -16.79 -11.43
C ASP A 247 -3.53 -15.69 -11.64
N PHE A 248 -3.48 -14.70 -10.75
CA PHE A 248 -2.43 -13.67 -10.81
C PHE A 248 -1.05 -14.24 -10.50
N VAL A 249 -0.92 -15.05 -9.45
CA VAL A 249 0.36 -15.68 -9.08
C VAL A 249 0.87 -16.59 -10.20
N LYS A 250 0.00 -17.25 -10.96
CA LYS A 250 0.38 -18.03 -12.15
C LYS A 250 0.90 -17.15 -13.28
N LEU A 251 0.36 -15.94 -13.45
CA LEU A 251 0.87 -14.97 -14.42
C LEU A 251 2.21 -14.38 -13.97
N PHE A 252 2.37 -14.08 -12.69
CA PHE A 252 3.55 -13.43 -12.11
C PHE A 252 4.08 -14.22 -10.89
N PRO A 253 4.79 -15.34 -11.10
CA PRO A 253 5.18 -16.25 -10.00
C PRO A 253 6.15 -15.65 -8.98
N HIS A 254 6.87 -14.59 -9.34
CA HIS A 254 7.76 -13.86 -8.45
C HIS A 254 7.03 -12.86 -7.54
N TYR A 255 5.71 -12.70 -7.69
CA TYR A 255 4.89 -11.82 -6.86
C TYR A 255 4.06 -12.64 -5.88
N PHE A 256 3.77 -12.05 -4.73
CA PHE A 256 2.62 -12.46 -3.93
C PHE A 256 1.41 -11.61 -4.31
N LEU A 257 0.21 -12.10 -4.01
CA LEU A 257 -1.02 -11.34 -4.09
C LEU A 257 -1.92 -11.69 -2.91
N GLY A 258 -2.49 -10.70 -2.25
CA GLY A 258 -3.40 -10.89 -1.13
C GLY A 258 -4.58 -9.95 -1.15
N SER A 259 -5.56 -10.25 -0.30
CA SER A 259 -6.77 -9.46 -0.13
C SER A 259 -6.91 -9.01 1.32
N ASN A 260 -7.47 -7.84 1.55
CA ASN A 260 -7.93 -7.49 2.89
C ASN A 260 -9.10 -8.40 3.30
N ALA A 261 -9.58 -8.29 4.54
CA ALA A 261 -10.88 -8.86 4.90
C ALA A 261 -12.04 -8.07 4.25
N ASP A 262 -13.15 -8.76 3.97
CA ASP A 262 -14.38 -8.17 3.41
C ASP A 262 -15.36 -7.62 4.47
N LEU A 263 -15.04 -7.77 5.75
CA LEU A 263 -15.82 -7.20 6.85
C LEU A 263 -15.25 -5.84 7.31
N PRO A 264 -16.11 -4.94 7.82
CA PRO A 264 -15.67 -3.70 8.47
C PRO A 264 -14.70 -3.96 9.63
N ILE A 265 -13.96 -2.93 10.05
CA ILE A 265 -12.98 -2.93 11.16
C ILE A 265 -11.70 -3.72 10.86
N VAL A 266 -11.82 -4.96 10.39
CA VAL A 266 -10.68 -5.87 10.12
C VAL A 266 -10.15 -5.80 8.69
N GLY A 267 -10.75 -4.93 7.86
CA GLY A 267 -10.45 -4.78 6.42
C GLY A 267 -9.80 -3.45 6.03
N GLY A 268 -9.44 -3.38 4.75
CA GLY A 268 -8.81 -2.21 4.13
C GLY A 268 -9.78 -1.07 3.81
N SER A 269 -9.24 0.05 3.35
CA SER A 269 -9.96 1.33 3.21
C SER A 269 -10.94 1.42 2.04
N ILE A 270 -10.95 0.46 1.10
CA ILE A 270 -11.81 0.48 -0.09
C ILE A 270 -12.56 -0.86 -0.22
N LEU A 271 -13.76 -0.96 0.35
CA LEU A 271 -14.60 -2.16 0.24
C LEU A 271 -15.55 -2.12 -0.98
N SER A 272 -15.73 -0.95 -1.60
CA SER A 272 -16.69 -0.72 -2.68
C SER A 272 -16.24 -1.23 -4.05
N HIS A 273 -14.95 -1.56 -4.21
CA HIS A 273 -14.38 -2.05 -5.46
C HIS A 273 -13.44 -3.23 -5.17
N ASP A 274 -13.78 -4.39 -5.73
CA ASP A 274 -13.03 -5.64 -5.66
C ASP A 274 -11.60 -5.47 -6.20
N HIS A 275 -10.63 -5.63 -5.30
CA HIS A 275 -9.21 -5.48 -5.62
C HIS A 275 -8.33 -6.29 -4.65
N PHE A 276 -7.10 -6.51 -5.08
CA PHE A 276 -6.05 -7.19 -4.37
C PHE A 276 -4.80 -6.31 -4.34
N GLN A 277 -3.92 -6.59 -3.40
CA GLN A 277 -2.63 -5.92 -3.24
C GLN A 277 -1.52 -6.95 -3.26
N GLY A 278 -0.40 -6.63 -3.90
CA GLY A 278 0.68 -7.57 -4.12
C GLY A 278 2.02 -6.88 -4.34
N GLY A 279 3.00 -7.63 -4.81
CA GLY A 279 4.29 -7.11 -5.26
C GLY A 279 5.41 -8.11 -5.14
N ASN A 280 6.61 -7.67 -5.47
CA ASN A 280 7.84 -8.46 -5.40
C ASN A 280 8.58 -8.16 -4.09
N TYR A 281 8.06 -8.71 -2.99
CA TYR A 281 8.61 -8.51 -1.65
C TYR A 281 8.32 -9.72 -0.74
N THR A 282 9.28 -10.07 0.11
CA THR A 282 9.16 -11.19 1.05
C THR A 282 9.03 -10.67 2.48
N PHE A 283 7.80 -10.56 2.95
CA PHE A 283 7.47 -10.13 4.32
C PHE A 283 7.89 -11.15 5.38
N ALA A 284 7.95 -10.67 6.63
CA ALA A 284 8.27 -11.47 7.81
C ALA A 284 7.38 -12.71 7.96
N MET A 285 6.06 -12.56 7.79
CA MET A 285 5.10 -13.68 7.87
C MET A 285 5.40 -14.79 6.84
N ALA A 286 5.87 -14.43 5.65
CA ALA A 286 6.22 -15.40 4.60
C ALA A 286 7.48 -16.22 4.92
N LYS A 287 8.31 -15.74 5.86
CA LYS A 287 9.51 -16.42 6.37
C LYS A 287 9.23 -17.20 7.67
N ALA A 288 8.12 -16.92 8.34
CA ALA A 288 7.81 -17.49 9.64
C ALA A 288 7.61 -19.02 9.57
N ASP A 289 8.11 -19.69 10.60
CA ASP A 289 8.06 -21.14 10.76
C ASP A 289 6.64 -21.65 11.04
N ILE A 290 6.42 -22.95 10.87
CA ILE A 290 5.21 -23.64 11.29
C ILE A 290 5.37 -24.13 12.73
N ILE A 291 4.47 -23.75 13.63
CA ILE A 291 4.47 -24.23 15.02
C ILE A 291 3.81 -25.59 15.17
N LYS A 292 2.84 -25.91 14.30
CA LYS A 292 2.07 -27.15 14.37
C LYS A 292 1.53 -27.52 13.00
N GLU A 293 1.95 -28.68 12.51
CA GLU A 293 1.36 -29.32 11.34
C GLU A 293 0.07 -30.05 11.71
N PHE A 294 -0.84 -30.12 10.74
CA PHE A 294 -2.08 -30.89 10.84
C PHE A 294 -2.50 -31.39 9.45
N SER A 295 -3.49 -32.27 9.42
CA SER A 295 -4.08 -32.82 8.20
C SER A 295 -5.59 -32.61 8.25
N VAL A 296 -6.22 -32.50 7.07
CA VAL A 296 -7.67 -32.39 6.91
C VAL A 296 -8.12 -33.55 6.04
N ASP A 297 -9.15 -34.27 6.48
CA ASP A 297 -9.63 -35.47 5.78
C ASP A 297 -10.01 -35.16 4.33
N GLY A 298 -9.47 -35.95 3.40
CA GLY A 298 -9.67 -35.74 1.96
C GLY A 298 -8.74 -34.71 1.31
N PHE A 299 -7.74 -34.20 2.04
CA PHE A 299 -6.72 -33.26 1.57
C PHE A 299 -5.28 -33.68 1.93
N ASP A 300 -4.99 -34.98 1.88
CA ASP A 300 -3.68 -35.56 2.19
C ASP A 300 -2.54 -35.02 1.27
N ASP A 301 -2.91 -34.43 0.13
CA ASP A 301 -2.04 -33.80 -0.86
C ASP A 301 -1.76 -32.30 -0.61
N VAL A 302 -2.32 -31.74 0.46
CA VAL A 302 -2.10 -30.34 0.87
C VAL A 302 -1.43 -30.31 2.24
N LYS A 303 -0.22 -29.75 2.30
CA LYS A 303 0.47 -29.51 3.57
C LYS A 303 -0.22 -28.37 4.31
N CYS A 304 -0.58 -28.61 5.57
CA CYS A 304 -1.27 -27.63 6.41
C CYS A 304 -0.47 -27.39 7.70
N GLY A 305 -0.41 -26.13 8.12
CA GLY A 305 0.22 -25.80 9.39
C GLY A 305 -0.19 -24.45 9.95
N ILE A 306 -0.08 -24.34 11.27
CA ILE A 306 -0.23 -23.07 11.99
C ILE A 306 1.11 -22.33 11.95
N VAL A 307 1.11 -21.08 11.51
CA VAL A 307 2.32 -20.26 11.40
C VAL A 307 2.67 -19.65 12.76
N LYS A 308 3.97 -19.55 13.08
CA LYS A 308 4.50 -18.83 14.25
C LYS A 308 4.38 -17.32 14.03
N TRP A 309 3.19 -16.78 14.17
CA TRP A 309 2.87 -15.39 13.86
C TRP A 309 1.93 -14.80 14.93
N PRO A 310 1.98 -13.48 15.21
CA PRO A 310 1.11 -12.86 16.21
C PRO A 310 -0.37 -12.94 15.84
N LEU A 311 -0.69 -12.99 14.54
CA LEU A 311 -2.03 -13.32 14.06
C LEU A 311 -2.19 -14.83 13.87
N SER A 312 -3.42 -15.30 13.98
CA SER A 312 -3.78 -16.71 13.77
C SER A 312 -3.81 -17.03 12.28
N VAL A 313 -2.75 -17.67 11.78
CA VAL A 313 -2.58 -17.94 10.35
C VAL A 313 -2.47 -19.44 10.10
N ILE A 314 -3.29 -19.92 9.16
CA ILE A 314 -3.17 -21.27 8.57
C ILE A 314 -2.43 -21.14 7.25
N ARG A 315 -1.33 -21.87 7.08
CA ARG A 315 -0.60 -21.99 5.82
C ARG A 315 -0.96 -23.28 5.12
N LEU A 316 -1.32 -23.18 3.84
CA LEU A 316 -1.61 -24.29 2.94
C LEU A 316 -0.56 -24.32 1.83
N GLN A 317 -0.02 -25.49 1.51
CA GLN A 317 0.94 -25.65 0.40
C GLN A 317 0.66 -26.91 -0.42
N SER A 318 0.70 -26.78 -1.75
CA SER A 318 0.56 -27.89 -2.70
C SER A 318 1.17 -27.52 -4.05
N GLU A 319 1.49 -28.52 -4.87
CA GLU A 319 1.82 -28.32 -6.29
C GLU A 319 0.56 -27.94 -7.11
N ASP A 320 -0.63 -28.28 -6.60
CA ASP A 320 -1.91 -27.98 -7.24
C ASP A 320 -2.67 -26.87 -6.49
N SER A 321 -2.75 -25.69 -7.12
CA SER A 321 -3.50 -24.54 -6.59
C SER A 321 -5.00 -24.83 -6.43
N ASP A 322 -5.61 -25.68 -7.26
CA ASP A 322 -7.05 -25.96 -7.16
C ASP A 322 -7.35 -26.76 -5.89
N ARG A 323 -6.46 -27.66 -5.48
CA ARG A 323 -6.57 -28.39 -4.20
C ARG A 323 -6.49 -27.46 -2.99
N ILE A 324 -5.60 -26.46 -3.04
CA ILE A 324 -5.55 -25.40 -2.03
C ILE A 324 -6.84 -24.59 -2.01
N ILE A 325 -7.38 -24.22 -3.18
CA ILE A 325 -8.63 -23.44 -3.29
C ILE A 325 -9.82 -24.19 -2.67
N GLU A 326 -9.95 -25.49 -2.94
CA GLU A 326 -11.00 -26.32 -2.34
C GLU A 326 -10.90 -26.36 -0.81
N LEU A 327 -9.69 -26.60 -0.27
CA LEU A 327 -9.47 -26.63 1.17
C LEU A 327 -9.68 -25.26 1.82
N ALA A 328 -9.21 -24.19 1.19
CA ALA A 328 -9.39 -22.84 1.69
C ALA A 328 -10.86 -22.42 1.75
N ASP A 329 -11.68 -22.83 0.76
CA ASP A 329 -13.13 -22.61 0.78
C ASP A 329 -13.81 -23.40 1.90
N HIS A 330 -13.37 -24.64 2.15
CA HIS A 330 -13.84 -25.44 3.28
C HIS A 330 -13.52 -24.77 4.62
N ILE A 331 -12.27 -24.34 4.83
CA ILE A 331 -11.82 -23.61 6.03
C ILE A 331 -12.59 -22.31 6.20
N LEU A 332 -12.78 -21.53 5.13
CA LEU A 332 -13.53 -20.27 5.19
C LEU A 332 -14.98 -20.49 5.63
N LYS A 333 -15.64 -21.51 5.10
CA LYS A 333 -17.03 -21.86 5.47
C LYS A 333 -17.11 -22.31 6.92
N ALA A 334 -16.20 -23.18 7.37
CA ALA A 334 -16.13 -23.62 8.75
C ALA A 334 -15.90 -22.43 9.69
N TRP A 335 -14.90 -21.59 9.39
CA TRP A 335 -14.55 -20.41 10.19
C TRP A 335 -15.73 -19.43 10.30
N ARG A 336 -16.41 -19.13 9.20
CA ARG A 336 -17.58 -18.22 9.19
C ARG A 336 -18.71 -18.67 10.10
N GLY A 337 -18.87 -19.97 10.33
CA GLY A 337 -19.88 -20.53 11.23
C GLY A 337 -19.36 -20.88 12.63
N TYR A 338 -18.08 -20.69 12.91
CA TYR A 338 -17.44 -21.16 14.13
C TYR A 338 -17.63 -20.18 15.30
N THR A 339 -18.12 -20.69 16.43
CA THR A 339 -18.22 -19.97 17.70
C THR A 339 -17.52 -20.78 18.79
N ASP A 340 -16.71 -20.09 19.59
CA ASP A 340 -15.95 -20.62 20.73
C ASP A 340 -15.97 -19.55 21.82
N GLU A 341 -16.98 -19.61 22.67
CA GLU A 341 -17.22 -18.62 23.73
C GLU A 341 -16.06 -18.55 24.73
N ASP A 342 -15.41 -19.68 25.00
CA ASP A 342 -14.24 -19.76 25.88
C ASP A 342 -13.04 -18.99 25.32
N ALA A 343 -12.94 -18.87 23.99
CA ALA A 343 -11.94 -18.07 23.29
C ALA A 343 -12.46 -16.66 22.90
N PHE A 344 -13.68 -16.30 23.31
CA PHE A 344 -14.37 -15.06 22.92
C PHE A 344 -14.58 -14.89 21.40
N ILE A 345 -14.69 -15.99 20.67
CA ILE A 345 -14.91 -15.98 19.22
C ILE A 345 -16.39 -16.26 18.95
N TYR A 346 -17.06 -15.30 18.32
CA TYR A 346 -18.46 -15.45 17.90
C TYR A 346 -18.55 -15.35 16.39
N ALA A 347 -19.26 -16.28 15.76
CA ALA A 347 -19.53 -16.23 14.32
C ALA A 347 -20.44 -15.05 13.97
N GLU A 348 -21.44 -14.78 14.82
CA GLU A 348 -22.47 -13.77 14.62
C GLU A 348 -23.00 -13.27 15.96
N THR A 349 -23.28 -11.97 16.06
CA THR A 349 -24.09 -11.37 17.15
C THR A 349 -25.14 -10.45 16.56
N ASP A 350 -26.39 -10.52 17.05
CA ASP A 350 -27.53 -9.71 16.58
C ASP A 350 -27.70 -9.68 15.03
N GLY A 351 -27.43 -10.80 14.35
CA GLY A 351 -27.51 -10.91 12.89
C GLY A 351 -26.30 -10.31 12.13
N THR A 352 -25.29 -9.81 12.84
CA THR A 352 -24.05 -9.28 12.26
C THR A 352 -22.96 -10.35 12.26
N PRO A 353 -22.47 -10.80 11.09
CA PRO A 353 -21.39 -11.78 11.01
C PRO A 353 -20.05 -11.16 11.38
N HIS A 354 -19.20 -11.94 12.05
CA HIS A 354 -17.91 -11.44 12.54
C HIS A 354 -16.68 -12.12 11.94
N ASN A 355 -16.77 -13.41 11.58
CA ASN A 355 -15.62 -14.17 11.11
C ASN A 355 -15.36 -13.98 9.60
N THR A 356 -14.10 -13.69 9.26
CA THR A 356 -13.62 -13.63 7.87
C THR A 356 -12.13 -13.95 7.81
N ILE A 357 -11.53 -13.89 6.62
CA ILE A 357 -10.13 -14.24 6.36
C ILE A 357 -9.47 -13.15 5.53
N THR A 358 -8.20 -12.87 5.82
CA THR A 358 -7.27 -12.17 4.92
C THR A 358 -6.41 -13.24 4.22
N PRO A 359 -6.66 -13.55 2.94
CA PRO A 359 -5.87 -14.53 2.18
C PRO A 359 -4.66 -13.91 1.47
N ILE A 360 -3.53 -14.62 1.47
CA ILE A 360 -2.29 -14.21 0.78
C ILE A 360 -1.72 -15.40 0.00
N ALA A 361 -1.78 -15.32 -1.32
CA ALA A 361 -1.24 -16.33 -2.22
C ALA A 361 0.18 -15.96 -2.68
N ARG A 362 1.02 -16.98 -2.89
CA ARG A 362 2.34 -16.85 -3.53
C ARG A 362 2.77 -18.17 -4.15
N PHE A 363 3.80 -18.11 -4.99
CA PHE A 363 4.51 -19.28 -5.49
C PHE A 363 5.94 -19.25 -4.99
N LYS A 364 6.39 -20.32 -4.35
CA LYS A 364 7.71 -20.39 -3.72
C LYS A 364 8.23 -21.81 -3.75
N ASP A 365 9.50 -21.97 -4.13
CA ASP A 365 10.21 -23.26 -4.10
C ASP A 365 9.46 -24.39 -4.83
N GLY A 366 8.79 -24.07 -5.94
CA GLY A 366 8.03 -25.03 -6.75
C GLY A 366 6.60 -25.30 -6.26
N MET A 367 6.17 -24.68 -5.17
CA MET A 367 4.87 -24.90 -4.54
C MET A 367 4.00 -23.64 -4.58
N PHE A 368 2.70 -23.84 -4.77
CA PHE A 368 1.71 -22.82 -4.44
C PHE A 368 1.52 -22.78 -2.92
N GLU A 369 1.39 -21.58 -2.38
CA GLU A 369 1.18 -21.34 -0.97
C GLU A 369 0.03 -20.34 -0.78
N LEU A 370 -0.83 -20.63 0.19
CA LEU A 370 -1.89 -19.72 0.64
C LEU A 370 -1.84 -19.59 2.16
N ASP A 371 -1.55 -18.39 2.64
CA ASP A 371 -1.73 -18.04 4.04
C ASP A 371 -3.15 -17.50 4.24
N LEU A 372 -3.86 -18.07 5.22
CA LEU A 372 -5.20 -17.68 5.64
C LEU A 372 -5.11 -17.08 7.05
N ALA A 373 -5.01 -15.76 7.14
CA ALA A 373 -5.07 -15.06 8.43
C ALA A 373 -6.53 -14.94 8.87
N LEU A 374 -6.89 -15.63 9.96
CA LEU A 374 -8.23 -15.60 10.54
C LEU A 374 -8.48 -14.25 11.19
N ARG A 375 -9.64 -13.65 10.89
CA ARG A 375 -10.05 -12.33 11.39
C ARG A 375 -11.44 -12.42 12.01
N ASN A 376 -11.68 -11.58 13.01
CA ASN A 376 -12.98 -11.39 13.64
C ASN A 376 -13.19 -9.91 13.97
N ASN A 377 -14.34 -9.33 13.58
CA ASN A 377 -14.61 -7.90 13.75
C ASN A 377 -15.51 -7.54 14.94
N ILE A 378 -15.69 -8.45 15.90
CA ILE A 378 -16.52 -8.22 17.08
C ILE A 378 -16.02 -7.01 17.87
N THR A 379 -16.96 -6.25 18.41
CA THR A 379 -16.71 -5.06 19.25
C THR A 379 -17.38 -5.26 20.61
N THR A 380 -16.85 -4.59 21.63
CA THR A 380 -17.47 -4.50 22.96
C THR A 380 -17.55 -3.03 23.39
N GLU A 381 -18.22 -2.75 24.51
CA GLU A 381 -18.19 -1.39 25.09
C GLU A 381 -16.77 -0.97 25.51
N GLU A 382 -15.95 -1.93 25.93
CA GLU A 382 -14.54 -1.72 26.28
C GLU A 382 -13.66 -1.48 25.05
N HIS A 383 -13.88 -2.24 23.97
CA HIS A 383 -13.14 -2.11 22.71
C HIS A 383 -14.09 -1.78 21.55
N PRO A 384 -14.53 -0.52 21.43
CA PRO A 384 -15.49 -0.09 20.41
C PRO A 384 -14.89 -0.09 18.99
N LEU A 385 -13.55 -0.11 18.87
CA LEU A 385 -12.86 -0.24 17.59
C LEU A 385 -12.58 -1.70 17.20
N GLY A 386 -13.02 -2.67 18.01
CA GLY A 386 -12.84 -4.10 17.76
C GLY A 386 -11.99 -4.76 18.83
N VAL A 387 -12.41 -5.95 19.28
CA VAL A 387 -11.65 -6.75 20.26
C VAL A 387 -10.35 -7.26 19.66
N TYR A 388 -10.37 -7.60 18.36
CA TYR A 388 -9.20 -8.07 17.61
C TYR A 388 -8.64 -6.95 16.70
N HIS A 389 -8.37 -5.80 17.32
CA HIS A 389 -7.83 -4.59 16.72
C HIS A 389 -6.96 -3.88 17.79
N PRO A 390 -5.96 -3.03 17.44
CA PRO A 390 -5.20 -2.25 18.41
C PRO A 390 -6.04 -1.65 19.54
N HIS A 391 -5.66 -1.96 20.78
CA HIS A 391 -6.30 -1.42 21.97
C HIS A 391 -5.84 0.01 22.28
N GLU A 392 -6.64 0.70 23.09
CA GLU A 392 -6.59 2.13 23.36
C GLU A 392 -5.20 2.62 23.79
N GLU A 393 -4.47 1.82 24.56
CA GLU A 393 -3.13 2.14 25.05
C GLU A 393 -2.07 2.19 23.94
N LEU A 394 -2.32 1.60 22.76
CA LEU A 394 -1.39 1.59 21.63
C LEU A 394 -1.70 2.67 20.58
N HIS A 395 -2.85 3.34 20.70
CA HIS A 395 -3.34 4.32 19.71
C HIS A 395 -2.43 5.54 19.57
N HIS A 396 -1.55 5.80 20.53
CA HIS A 396 -0.57 6.88 20.42
C HIS A 396 0.39 6.64 19.24
N ILE A 397 0.77 5.38 18.96
CA ILE A 397 1.55 5.00 17.76
C ILE A 397 0.63 4.65 16.59
N LYS A 398 -0.27 3.69 16.77
CA LYS A 398 -1.08 3.12 15.68
C LYS A 398 -2.51 2.92 16.14
N LYS A 399 -3.43 3.65 15.52
CA LYS A 399 -4.88 3.56 15.79
C LYS A 399 -5.67 2.98 14.62
N GLU A 400 -5.19 3.19 13.40
CA GLU A 400 -5.91 2.81 12.19
C GLU A 400 -5.89 1.29 11.97
N ASN A 401 -6.83 0.79 11.18
CA ASN A 401 -7.02 -0.63 10.85
C ASN A 401 -5.72 -1.35 10.46
N ILE A 402 -5.66 -2.63 10.84
CA ILE A 402 -4.60 -3.57 10.46
C ILE A 402 -5.01 -4.23 9.15
N GLY A 403 -4.51 -3.67 8.04
CA GLY A 403 -4.75 -4.15 6.69
C GLY A 403 -3.79 -5.28 6.31
N LEU A 404 -3.90 -5.74 5.06
CA LEU A 404 -3.09 -6.81 4.49
C LEU A 404 -1.58 -6.62 4.72
N ILE A 405 -1.08 -5.39 4.55
CA ILE A 405 0.35 -5.08 4.64
C ILE A 405 0.85 -5.27 6.08
N GLU A 406 0.10 -4.75 7.05
CA GLU A 406 0.42 -4.90 8.47
C GLU A 406 0.30 -6.36 8.91
N VAL A 407 -0.72 -7.08 8.46
CA VAL A 407 -0.89 -8.53 8.72
C VAL A 407 0.37 -9.31 8.36
N MET A 408 1.03 -8.96 7.26
CA MET A 408 2.24 -9.65 6.80
C MET A 408 3.52 -9.22 7.55
N GLY A 409 3.48 -8.13 8.31
CA GLY A 409 4.59 -7.68 9.16
C GLY A 409 5.28 -6.37 8.75
N LEU A 410 4.63 -5.52 7.95
CA LEU A 410 5.11 -4.15 7.68
C LEU A 410 4.19 -3.12 8.32
N ALA A 411 4.69 -2.37 9.30
CA ALA A 411 3.96 -1.28 9.93
C ALA A 411 3.94 -0.05 9.02
N VAL A 412 2.76 0.37 8.58
CA VAL A 412 2.58 1.67 7.93
C VAL A 412 2.11 2.69 8.97
N LEU A 413 3.03 3.53 9.42
CA LEU A 413 2.84 4.50 10.48
C LEU A 413 2.54 5.91 9.95
N PRO A 414 1.75 6.73 10.66
CA PRO A 414 1.36 8.07 10.22
C PRO A 414 2.53 9.06 10.20
N SER A 415 2.50 9.98 9.22
CA SER A 415 3.51 11.04 8.99
C SER A 415 3.90 11.83 10.23
N ARG A 416 2.92 12.12 11.11
CA ARG A 416 3.10 12.86 12.38
C ARG A 416 4.21 12.28 13.27
N LEU A 417 4.40 10.96 13.24
CA LEU A 417 5.35 10.30 14.14
C LEU A 417 6.79 10.74 13.90
N LYS A 418 7.16 11.17 12.69
CA LYS A 418 8.50 11.72 12.46
C LYS A 418 8.78 12.94 13.33
N GLY A 419 7.82 13.87 13.41
CA GLY A 419 7.94 15.06 14.25
C GLY A 419 7.88 14.71 15.73
N GLU A 420 6.94 13.84 16.11
CA GLU A 420 6.74 13.39 17.49
C GLU A 420 7.98 12.65 18.04
N MET A 421 8.63 11.79 17.24
CA MET A 421 9.85 11.07 17.63
C MET A 421 11.01 12.03 17.92
N ASN A 422 11.24 13.01 17.04
CA ASN A 422 12.32 13.99 17.23
C ASN A 422 12.09 14.85 18.47
N LEU A 423 10.85 15.29 18.69
CA LEU A 423 10.49 16.11 19.84
C LEU A 423 10.55 15.30 21.15
N LEU A 424 10.13 14.03 21.11
CA LEU A 424 10.25 13.10 22.23
C LEU A 424 11.73 12.88 22.59
N ALA A 425 12.60 12.68 21.59
CA ALA A 425 14.04 12.56 21.82
C ALA A 425 14.64 13.81 22.47
N GLU A 426 14.26 15.02 22.02
CA GLU A 426 14.69 16.28 22.64
C GLU A 426 14.28 16.34 24.12
N TYR A 427 13.01 16.06 24.43
CA TYR A 427 12.49 16.12 25.79
C TYR A 427 13.18 15.13 26.72
N ILE A 428 13.45 13.92 26.24
CA ILE A 428 14.19 12.88 26.96
C ILE A 428 15.61 13.35 27.29
N LEU A 429 16.33 13.89 26.30
CA LEU A 429 17.73 14.32 26.46
C LEU A 429 17.89 15.54 27.36
N GLU A 430 16.92 16.45 27.34
CA GLU A 430 16.95 17.68 28.14
C GLU A 430 16.32 17.50 29.54
N GLY A 431 15.73 16.34 29.82
CA GLY A 431 15.07 16.06 31.10
C GLY A 431 13.80 16.90 31.31
N LYS A 432 13.14 17.31 30.23
CA LYS A 432 11.85 18.03 30.26
C LYS A 432 10.71 17.06 30.55
N ASP A 433 9.62 17.52 31.18
CA ASP A 433 8.42 16.69 31.33
C ASP A 433 7.66 16.61 30.00
N ILE A 434 7.58 15.41 29.43
CA ILE A 434 6.85 15.09 28.19
C ILE A 434 5.38 15.51 28.27
N ARG A 435 4.78 15.51 29.46
CA ARG A 435 3.38 15.89 29.68
C ARG A 435 3.11 17.38 29.47
N GLU A 436 4.15 18.22 29.43
CA GLU A 436 3.99 19.65 29.21
C GLU A 436 3.85 20.02 27.72
N ASN A 437 3.97 19.06 26.81
CA ASN A 437 3.89 19.29 25.37
C ASN A 437 2.72 18.54 24.73
N GLU A 438 1.71 19.30 24.29
CA GLU A 438 0.47 18.80 23.69
C GLU A 438 0.70 17.84 22.50
N ALA A 439 1.79 18.01 21.73
CA ALA A 439 2.07 17.15 20.59
C ALA A 439 2.51 15.73 21.00
N ILE A 440 3.18 15.59 22.14
CA ILE A 440 3.80 14.33 22.60
C ILE A 440 3.28 13.84 23.96
N GLU A 441 2.37 14.55 24.62
CA GLU A 441 1.83 14.16 25.94
C GLU A 441 1.23 12.75 25.95
N LYS A 442 0.59 12.35 24.85
CA LYS A 442 0.03 11.00 24.62
C LYS A 442 1.08 9.89 24.66
N HIS A 443 2.36 10.22 24.49
CA HIS A 443 3.49 9.30 24.57
C HIS A 443 4.08 9.21 25.97
N ALA A 444 3.73 10.10 26.90
CA ALA A 444 4.41 10.24 28.19
C ALA A 444 4.40 8.94 29.00
N HIS A 445 3.24 8.28 29.14
CA HIS A 445 3.13 7.04 29.91
C HIS A 445 4.02 5.93 29.32
N TRP A 446 3.96 5.74 28.00
CA TRP A 446 4.80 4.77 27.29
C TRP A 446 6.29 5.11 27.41
N ALA A 447 6.65 6.38 27.21
CA ALA A 447 8.02 6.86 27.29
C ALA A 447 8.64 6.64 28.67
N TYR A 448 7.98 7.10 29.73
CA TYR A 448 8.45 6.86 31.09
C TYR A 448 8.51 5.37 31.45
N GLY A 449 7.59 4.57 30.91
CA GLY A 449 7.60 3.12 31.09
C GLY A 449 8.82 2.45 30.48
N PHE A 450 9.19 2.78 29.23
CA PHE A 450 10.35 2.15 28.61
C PHE A 450 11.68 2.72 29.10
N LEU A 451 11.76 4.02 29.42
CA LEU A 451 12.99 4.67 29.87
C LEU A 451 13.57 4.02 31.13
N ALA A 452 12.71 3.50 32.01
CA ALA A 452 13.14 2.75 33.19
C ALA A 452 13.94 1.47 32.88
N ASN A 453 13.90 0.98 31.63
CA ASN A 453 14.63 -0.21 31.18
C ASN A 453 15.99 0.12 30.53
N TYR A 454 16.38 1.39 30.46
CA TYR A 454 17.63 1.84 29.83
C TYR A 454 18.50 2.61 30.84
N ASP A 455 19.72 2.12 31.05
CA ASP A 455 20.65 2.72 32.03
C ASP A 455 21.29 4.03 31.54
N ASP A 456 21.55 4.15 30.23
CA ASP A 456 22.18 5.32 29.61
C ASP A 456 21.44 5.70 28.32
N VAL A 457 20.65 6.77 28.39
CA VAL A 457 19.96 7.35 27.24
C VAL A 457 20.63 8.68 26.90
N ASN A 458 21.21 8.76 25.72
CA ASN A 458 22.02 9.89 25.28
C ASN A 458 21.80 10.18 23.78
N LYS A 459 22.49 11.20 23.28
CA LYS A 459 22.31 11.71 21.91
C LYS A 459 22.61 10.68 20.83
N ASP A 460 23.46 9.70 21.14
CA ASP A 460 23.92 8.72 20.16
C ASP A 460 22.96 7.52 20.04
N ASN A 461 22.10 7.27 21.04
CA ASN A 461 21.23 6.08 21.08
C ASN A 461 19.73 6.36 21.22
N VAL A 462 19.31 7.57 21.59
CA VAL A 462 17.89 7.86 21.91
C VAL A 462 16.95 7.56 20.74
N MET A 463 17.37 7.84 19.49
CA MET A 463 16.55 7.58 18.31
C MET A 463 16.38 6.08 18.04
N ASP A 464 17.45 5.30 18.21
CA ASP A 464 17.42 3.85 18.04
C ASP A 464 16.54 3.20 19.13
N ILE A 465 16.59 3.72 20.36
CA ILE A 465 15.72 3.29 21.46
C ILE A 465 14.25 3.56 21.10
N ILE A 466 13.91 4.78 20.69
CA ILE A 466 12.54 5.14 20.28
C ILE A 466 12.06 4.25 19.13
N GLN A 467 12.90 4.03 18.11
CA GLN A 467 12.59 3.16 16.97
C GLN A 467 12.35 1.70 17.38
N ALA A 468 13.16 1.17 18.29
CA ALA A 468 12.99 -0.18 18.82
C ALA A 468 11.70 -0.31 19.65
N GLU A 469 11.39 0.68 20.49
CA GLU A 469 10.18 0.71 21.31
C GLU A 469 8.91 0.86 20.46
N ILE A 470 8.95 1.64 19.37
CA ILE A 470 7.87 1.69 18.38
C ILE A 470 7.64 0.30 17.77
N GLY A 471 8.71 -0.42 17.43
CA GLY A 471 8.60 -1.79 16.92
C GLY A 471 7.94 -2.74 17.93
N LYS A 472 8.29 -2.63 19.22
CA LYS A 472 7.64 -3.41 20.30
C LYS A 472 6.16 -3.08 20.42
N VAL A 473 5.77 -1.81 20.33
CA VAL A 473 4.35 -1.40 20.30
C VAL A 473 3.63 -2.00 19.09
N PHE A 474 4.27 -2.01 17.91
CA PHE A 474 3.65 -2.58 16.73
C PHE A 474 3.50 -4.12 16.80
N VAL A 475 4.43 -4.83 17.44
CA VAL A 475 4.25 -6.27 17.72
C VAL A 475 3.01 -6.50 18.59
N LYS A 476 2.81 -5.70 19.65
CA LYS A 476 1.59 -5.78 20.47
C LYS A 476 0.33 -5.50 19.67
N VAL A 477 0.36 -4.50 18.79
CA VAL A 477 -0.73 -4.20 17.84
C VAL A 477 -1.11 -5.42 17.00
N LEU A 478 -0.14 -6.19 16.52
CA LEU A 478 -0.41 -7.43 15.79
C LEU A 478 -0.94 -8.53 16.70
N GLU A 479 -0.44 -8.62 17.93
CA GLU A 479 -0.91 -9.58 18.94
C GLU A 479 -2.36 -9.30 19.33
N ASP A 480 -2.77 -8.05 19.50
CA ASP A 480 -4.16 -7.64 19.73
C ASP A 480 -5.05 -8.10 18.58
N ALA A 481 -4.59 -7.94 17.33
CA ALA A 481 -5.30 -8.33 16.12
C ALA A 481 -5.41 -9.86 15.91
N GLY A 482 -4.65 -10.68 16.65
CA GLY A 482 -4.74 -12.14 16.60
C GLY A 482 -5.94 -12.68 17.38
N VAL A 483 -6.78 -13.49 16.70
CA VAL A 483 -7.97 -14.12 17.32
C VAL A 483 -7.62 -15.18 18.35
N TYR A 484 -6.58 -15.97 18.07
CA TYR A 484 -5.90 -16.86 19.00
C TYR A 484 -4.50 -16.32 19.28
N LYS A 485 -4.16 -16.13 20.55
CA LYS A 485 -2.84 -15.67 20.96
C LYS A 485 -1.80 -16.77 20.77
N CYS A 486 -0.55 -16.39 20.52
CA CYS A 486 0.57 -17.34 20.39
C CYS A 486 1.06 -17.84 21.77
N THR A 487 0.13 -18.27 22.62
CA THR A 487 0.36 -18.86 23.95
C THR A 487 -0.10 -20.32 23.95
N PRO A 488 0.26 -21.14 24.97
CA PRO A 488 -0.23 -22.52 25.07
C PRO A 488 -1.75 -22.63 25.01
N ASP A 489 -2.47 -21.80 25.78
CA ASP A 489 -3.94 -21.80 25.82
C ASP A 489 -4.54 -21.33 24.48
N GLY A 490 -3.94 -20.31 23.85
CA GLY A 490 -4.37 -19.84 22.54
C GLY A 490 -4.16 -20.89 21.44
N LEU A 491 -3.05 -21.64 21.50
CA LEU A 491 -2.81 -22.76 20.58
C LEU A 491 -3.78 -23.91 20.82
N GLU A 492 -4.13 -24.23 22.08
CA GLU A 492 -5.15 -25.23 22.38
C GLU A 492 -6.52 -24.82 21.83
N ALA A 493 -6.90 -23.55 21.99
CA ALA A 493 -8.12 -22.99 21.42
C ALA A 493 -8.12 -23.03 19.89
N PHE A 494 -7.00 -22.68 19.25
CA PHE A 494 -6.87 -22.79 17.80
C PHE A 494 -7.02 -24.25 17.33
N LEU A 495 -6.42 -25.20 18.06
CA LEU A 495 -6.56 -26.62 17.76
C LEU A 495 -8.00 -27.15 17.93
N ARG A 496 -8.85 -26.51 18.76
CA ARG A 496 -10.29 -26.85 18.79
C ARG A 496 -10.94 -26.53 17.45
N PHE A 497 -10.68 -25.36 16.89
CA PHE A 497 -11.16 -25.01 15.55
C PHE A 497 -10.61 -25.97 14.49
N ILE A 498 -9.30 -26.25 14.50
CA ILE A 498 -8.69 -27.18 13.53
C ILE A 498 -9.34 -28.57 13.57
N LYS A 499 -9.76 -29.08 14.74
CA LYS A 499 -10.46 -30.37 14.86
C LYS A 499 -11.87 -30.37 14.25
N THR A 500 -12.43 -29.21 13.92
CA THR A 500 -13.73 -29.09 13.24
C THR A 500 -13.61 -29.11 11.71
N LEU A 501 -12.39 -29.07 11.19
CA LEU A 501 -12.10 -29.07 9.75
C LEU A 501 -12.18 -30.47 9.15
#